data_AF-A0A8J7TIQ9-F1
#
_entry.id   AF-A0A8J7TIQ9-F1
#
_cell.length_a   1.000
_cell.length_b   1.000
_cell.length_c   1.000
_cell.angle_alpha   90.00
_cell.angle_beta   90.00
_cell.angle_gamma   90.00
#
_symmetry.space_group_name_H-M   'P 1'
#
loop_
_entity.id
_entity.type
_entity.pdbx_description
1 polymer ?
#
loop_
_entity_poly.entity_id
_entity_poly.type
_entity_poly.pdbx_seq_one_letter_code
_entity_poly.pdbx_strand_id
1 'polypeptide(L)'
;MGKKRAKEKHLRDEDPVDVTGPNCRHIRKGIDNSLLKKTVQDVNWNACQDCKGDESPASTSAEENSEGPAIWVCLKCGHRGCGRHSENQHAIKHYEKPHSDPHCLVLSPDTWSVWCYMCDDEVQYSRTGQLAQLVNNIRKQALSEVTKKTLTKTVIDPEIPKETLNDTASEENKNDQKKDTKADITGKKEEKLSLKKAPQTNSNSVAVKGLSNLGNTCFFNAVLQNLSQTQFLRQLLNEMKDEKTTLQITPHLSSQLEPLVINLDRPGSLTLAMCQVLNEIQETKKGVVTPKELFSQVCKKAARFKGFQQQDSQELLRYLLDGMKAEEMKRVSSGILEALNNSGKLIEAEESKKLVKEYEKNGAPRNFVDQVFGGELTSTVMCKECKTVSLVTEMFLDLSLPVSDEAYRKKSTKKVVRRTSENEEGDS
;
A
#
# COMPACT_ATOMS: atom_id res chain seq x y z
N MET A 1 41.37 -32.93 31.36
CA MET A 1 40.19 -33.82 31.48
C MET A 1 39.00 -32.92 31.80
N GLY A 2 37.73 -33.08 31.40
CA GLY A 2 36.95 -34.03 30.59
C GLY A 2 35.50 -33.43 30.52
N LYS A 3 34.75 -33.52 29.41
CA LYS A 3 33.63 -34.49 29.20
C LYS A 3 32.69 -34.63 30.44
N LYS A 4 31.35 -34.51 30.36
CA LYS A 4 30.42 -34.59 29.21
C LYS A 4 28.98 -34.06 29.57
N ARG A 5 28.13 -33.98 28.53
CA ARG A 5 26.64 -34.14 28.38
C ARG A 5 25.82 -34.66 29.61
N ALA A 6 24.48 -34.52 29.70
CA ALA A 6 23.45 -34.49 28.63
C ALA A 6 22.14 -33.74 28.97
N LYS A 7 21.14 -33.80 28.06
CA LYS A 7 19.79 -33.20 28.15
C LYS A 7 18.74 -34.14 27.51
N GLU A 8 17.76 -34.60 28.29
CA GLU A 8 16.57 -35.39 27.88
C GLU A 8 15.46 -35.22 28.95
N LYS A 9 14.16 -35.49 28.74
CA LYS A 9 13.22 -35.41 27.58
C LYS A 9 11.78 -35.67 28.13
N HIS A 10 10.72 -35.53 27.31
CA HIS A 10 9.28 -35.80 27.59
C HIS A 10 8.51 -34.73 28.40
N LEU A 11 7.18 -34.56 28.23
CA LEU A 11 6.29 -34.72 27.05
C LEU A 11 4.89 -34.13 27.40
N ARG A 12 4.21 -33.53 26.41
CA ARG A 12 2.74 -33.42 26.24
C ARG A 12 1.89 -32.63 27.25
N ASP A 13 0.68 -32.19 26.94
CA ASP A 13 -0.07 -31.72 25.72
C ASP A 13 -1.37 -31.08 26.32
N GLU A 14 -2.32 -30.38 25.66
CA GLU A 14 -2.61 -30.01 24.26
C GLU A 14 -2.79 -28.47 24.14
N ASP A 15 -3.21 -27.97 22.96
CA ASP A 15 -3.38 -26.54 22.61
C ASP A 15 -4.84 -26.04 22.59
N PRO A 16 -5.10 -24.73 22.78
CA PRO A 16 -6.38 -24.09 22.46
C PRO A 16 -6.38 -23.46 21.04
N VAL A 17 -6.90 -24.24 20.07
CA VAL A 17 -7.39 -23.86 18.71
C VAL A 17 -7.00 -22.48 18.14
N ASP A 18 -6.07 -22.47 17.17
CA ASP A 18 -5.89 -21.40 16.18
C ASP A 18 -6.56 -21.77 14.85
N VAL A 19 -7.15 -20.82 14.13
CA VAL A 19 -7.89 -21.04 12.86
C VAL A 19 -6.91 -21.15 11.68
N THR A 20 -6.03 -22.15 11.75
CA THR A 20 -4.98 -22.43 10.77
C THR A 20 -5.42 -23.45 9.73
N GLY A 21 -6.32 -23.01 8.82
CA GLY A 21 -6.67 -23.77 7.62
C GLY A 21 -5.40 -24.20 6.83
N PRO A 22 -5.34 -25.44 6.33
CA PRO A 22 -4.10 -26.01 5.78
C PRO A 22 -3.69 -25.33 4.47
N ASN A 23 -2.73 -24.40 4.55
CA ASN A 23 -2.11 -23.76 3.38
C ASN A 23 -1.67 -24.82 2.34
N CYS A 24 -2.32 -24.84 1.18
CA CYS A 24 -2.14 -25.89 0.18
C CYS A 24 -0.68 -26.02 -0.26
N ARG A 25 -0.08 -27.19 -0.02
CA ARG A 25 1.34 -27.47 -0.31
C ARG A 25 1.65 -27.43 -1.82
N HIS A 26 0.63 -27.55 -2.67
CA HIS A 26 0.75 -27.57 -4.12
C HIS A 26 0.85 -26.18 -4.77
N ILE A 27 0.59 -25.09 -4.03
CA ILE A 27 0.64 -23.69 -4.52
C ILE A 27 1.91 -23.38 -5.32
N ARG A 28 3.08 -23.85 -4.86
CA ARG A 28 4.37 -23.59 -5.55
C ARG A 28 4.63 -24.42 -6.81
N LYS A 29 3.85 -25.49 -7.05
CA LYS A 29 4.01 -26.38 -8.21
C LYS A 29 2.97 -26.10 -9.30
N GLY A 30 1.72 -25.90 -8.90
CA GLY A 30 0.57 -25.72 -9.80
C GLY A 30 0.32 -24.30 -10.30
N ILE A 31 1.20 -23.34 -10.03
CA ILE A 31 1.15 -21.99 -10.61
C ILE A 31 2.36 -21.74 -11.52
N ASP A 32 2.17 -20.93 -12.56
CA ASP A 32 3.26 -20.29 -13.31
C ASP A 32 2.91 -18.83 -13.62
N ASN A 33 3.82 -17.92 -13.29
CA ASN A 33 3.67 -16.49 -13.59
C ASN A 33 3.90 -16.16 -15.09
N SER A 34 4.48 -17.08 -15.87
CA SER A 34 4.62 -16.92 -17.33
C SER A 34 3.29 -17.00 -18.09
N LEU A 35 2.26 -17.59 -17.46
CA LEU A 35 0.88 -17.70 -17.95
C LEU A 35 0.29 -16.34 -18.37
N LEU A 36 0.63 -15.28 -17.65
CA LEU A 36 0.24 -13.89 -17.93
C LEU A 36 0.84 -13.32 -19.24
N LYS A 37 1.66 -14.08 -19.97
CA LYS A 37 2.09 -13.77 -21.35
C LYS A 37 1.39 -14.62 -22.41
N LYS A 38 0.96 -15.84 -22.07
CA LYS A 38 0.28 -16.77 -23.00
C LYS A 38 -1.23 -16.51 -23.11
N THR A 39 -1.83 -15.92 -22.08
CA THR A 39 -3.29 -15.71 -21.97
C THR A 39 -3.73 -14.30 -22.41
N VAL A 40 -2.95 -13.65 -23.29
CA VAL A 40 -3.06 -12.21 -23.62
C VAL A 40 -3.69 -11.95 -25.00
N GLN A 41 -3.99 -12.98 -25.79
CA GLN A 41 -4.62 -12.87 -27.10
C GLN A 41 -6.07 -13.36 -27.04
N ASP A 42 -7.01 -12.40 -27.10
CA ASP A 42 -8.48 -12.54 -27.22
C ASP A 42 -9.10 -13.79 -26.56
N VAL A 43 -9.24 -13.75 -25.24
CA VAL A 43 -9.75 -14.87 -24.44
C VAL A 43 -11.18 -14.62 -23.97
N ASN A 44 -12.15 -15.43 -24.43
CA ASN A 44 -13.43 -15.54 -23.73
C ASN A 44 -13.23 -16.38 -22.46
N TRP A 45 -13.18 -15.71 -21.31
CA TRP A 45 -13.03 -16.31 -19.98
C TRP A 45 -14.21 -17.20 -19.59
N ASN A 46 -15.40 -16.90 -20.09
CA ASN A 46 -16.67 -17.54 -19.72
C ASN A 46 -17.02 -18.73 -20.64
N ALA A 47 -16.03 -19.28 -21.36
CA ALA A 47 -16.21 -20.42 -22.25
C ALA A 47 -15.09 -21.46 -22.07
N CYS A 48 -15.50 -22.73 -21.99
CA CYS A 48 -14.59 -23.87 -22.02
C CYS A 48 -13.98 -24.03 -23.41
N GLN A 49 -12.70 -24.42 -23.47
CA GLN A 49 -11.99 -24.65 -24.74
C GLN A 49 -12.34 -26.00 -25.40
N ASP A 50 -12.71 -27.01 -24.61
CA ASP A 50 -12.88 -28.39 -25.07
C ASP A 50 -14.38 -28.75 -25.30
N CYS A 51 -15.32 -27.92 -24.83
CA CYS A 51 -16.74 -28.11 -25.13
C CYS A 51 -17.02 -27.75 -26.60
N LYS A 52 -17.47 -28.73 -27.38
CA LYS A 52 -18.10 -28.45 -28.69
C LYS A 52 -19.42 -27.72 -28.43
N GLY A 53 -19.73 -26.73 -29.27
CA GLY A 53 -21.07 -26.17 -29.33
C GLY A 53 -21.94 -27.09 -30.19
N ASP A 54 -22.91 -27.75 -29.58
CA ASP A 54 -23.89 -28.54 -30.32
C ASP A 54 -24.92 -27.60 -30.97
N GLU A 55 -24.91 -27.53 -32.30
CA GLU A 55 -26.07 -27.09 -33.06
C GLU A 55 -27.09 -28.24 -33.13
N SER A 56 -28.21 -28.13 -32.42
CA SER A 56 -29.49 -28.79 -32.75
C SER A 56 -30.63 -28.13 -31.93
N PRO A 57 -31.93 -28.36 -32.20
CA PRO A 57 -32.80 -27.24 -32.56
C PRO A 57 -33.81 -26.82 -31.49
N ALA A 58 -34.49 -25.71 -31.73
CA ALA A 58 -35.48 -25.13 -30.82
C ALA A 58 -36.66 -26.07 -30.52
N SER A 59 -36.95 -26.29 -29.23
CA SER A 59 -38.29 -26.68 -28.77
C SER A 59 -38.58 -26.21 -27.33
N THR A 60 -39.72 -25.54 -27.18
CA THR A 60 -40.60 -25.46 -25.98
C THR A 60 -39.99 -25.38 -24.57
N SER A 61 -39.96 -24.14 -24.05
CA SER A 61 -40.59 -23.71 -22.78
C SER A 61 -40.49 -24.60 -21.52
N ALA A 62 -39.67 -24.17 -20.55
CA ALA A 62 -40.07 -24.07 -19.13
C ALA A 62 -39.17 -23.07 -18.38
N GLU A 63 -39.63 -22.70 -17.19
CA GLU A 63 -39.18 -21.66 -16.26
C GLU A 63 -37.74 -21.77 -15.69
N GLU A 64 -37.23 -20.60 -15.27
CA GLU A 64 -36.25 -20.34 -14.18
C GLU A 64 -34.77 -20.82 -14.24
N ASN A 65 -33.86 -19.84 -14.12
CA ASN A 65 -32.48 -19.93 -13.60
C ASN A 65 -31.59 -21.11 -14.05
N SER A 66 -31.31 -21.25 -15.35
CA SER A 66 -30.13 -22.00 -15.81
C SER A 66 -28.85 -21.17 -15.67
N GLU A 67 -28.15 -21.26 -14.54
CA GLU A 67 -26.77 -20.76 -14.44
C GLU A 67 -25.86 -21.50 -15.44
N GLY A 68 -24.94 -20.77 -16.09
CA GLY A 68 -24.01 -21.36 -17.05
C GLY A 68 -23.01 -22.34 -16.42
N PRO A 69 -22.49 -23.33 -17.18
CA PRO A 69 -21.56 -24.31 -16.65
C PRO A 69 -20.28 -23.65 -16.12
N ALA A 70 -20.08 -23.68 -14.80
CA ALA A 70 -18.98 -23.01 -14.11
C ALA A 70 -17.61 -23.33 -14.74
N ILE A 71 -16.88 -22.28 -15.14
CA ILE A 71 -15.59 -22.39 -15.85
C ILE A 71 -14.42 -22.32 -14.86
N TRP A 72 -13.39 -23.09 -15.15
CA TRP A 72 -12.19 -23.21 -14.31
C TRP A 72 -10.92 -23.05 -15.15
N VAL A 73 -10.08 -22.10 -14.76
CA VAL A 73 -8.85 -21.73 -15.46
C VAL A 73 -7.63 -22.33 -14.76
N CYS A 74 -6.86 -23.19 -15.45
CA CYS A 74 -5.65 -23.80 -14.90
C CYS A 74 -4.55 -22.74 -14.67
N LEU A 75 -4.14 -22.55 -13.40
CA LEU A 75 -3.13 -21.57 -13.00
C LEU A 75 -1.69 -21.92 -13.42
N LYS A 76 -1.49 -23.10 -14.02
CA LYS A 76 -0.20 -23.55 -14.57
C LYS A 76 -0.02 -23.25 -16.05
N CYS A 77 -1.09 -23.32 -16.85
CA CYS A 77 -1.00 -23.22 -18.32
C CYS A 77 -2.03 -22.29 -19.01
N GLY A 78 -3.09 -21.86 -18.31
CA GLY A 78 -4.15 -20.99 -18.87
C GLY A 78 -5.30 -21.73 -19.56
N HIS A 79 -5.32 -23.07 -19.56
CA HIS A 79 -6.42 -23.86 -20.11
C HIS A 79 -7.73 -23.62 -19.36
N ARG A 80 -8.87 -23.60 -20.08
CA ARG A 80 -10.21 -23.34 -19.53
C ARG A 80 -11.12 -24.56 -19.71
N GLY A 81 -11.40 -25.25 -18.61
CA GLY A 81 -12.30 -26.40 -18.56
C GLY A 81 -13.66 -26.06 -17.93
N CYS A 82 -14.70 -26.79 -18.27
CA CYS A 82 -15.95 -26.81 -17.49
C CYS A 82 -15.77 -27.63 -16.20
N GLY A 83 -16.50 -27.26 -15.16
CA GLY A 83 -16.37 -27.79 -13.80
C GLY A 83 -16.98 -29.18 -13.58
N ARG A 84 -16.90 -29.65 -12.33
CA ARG A 84 -17.33 -31.02 -11.92
C ARG A 84 -18.80 -31.32 -12.22
N HIS A 85 -19.65 -30.30 -12.08
CA HIS A 85 -21.10 -30.41 -12.28
C HIS A 85 -21.52 -30.31 -13.77
N SER A 86 -20.57 -30.11 -14.68
CA SER A 86 -20.80 -30.15 -16.12
C SER A 86 -20.48 -31.54 -16.66
N GLU A 87 -21.39 -32.14 -17.43
CA GLU A 87 -21.28 -33.49 -18.02
C GLU A 87 -19.86 -33.85 -18.49
N ASN A 88 -19.20 -32.94 -19.20
CA ASN A 88 -17.90 -33.21 -19.82
C ASN A 88 -16.67 -32.99 -18.91
N GLN A 89 -16.81 -32.36 -17.73
CA GLN A 89 -15.76 -32.21 -16.69
C GLN A 89 -14.35 -31.85 -17.19
N HIS A 90 -14.24 -30.99 -18.21
CA HIS A 90 -12.96 -30.75 -18.91
C HIS A 90 -11.84 -30.23 -18.00
N ALA A 91 -12.17 -29.52 -16.91
CA ALA A 91 -11.17 -29.05 -15.96
C ALA A 91 -10.50 -30.18 -15.15
N ILE A 92 -11.21 -31.28 -14.87
CA ILE A 92 -10.65 -32.50 -14.27
C ILE A 92 -9.84 -33.27 -15.32
N LYS A 93 -10.45 -33.54 -16.49
CA LYS A 93 -9.77 -34.25 -17.60
C LYS A 93 -8.47 -33.55 -18.04
N HIS A 94 -8.36 -32.23 -17.86
CA HIS A 94 -7.12 -31.49 -18.09
C HIS A 94 -6.02 -31.79 -17.05
N TYR A 95 -6.38 -31.95 -15.78
CA TYR A 95 -5.47 -32.30 -14.69
C TYR A 95 -5.02 -33.77 -14.78
N GLU A 96 -5.90 -34.68 -15.20
CA GLU A 96 -5.63 -36.11 -15.35
C GLU A 96 -4.75 -36.45 -16.57
N LYS A 97 -4.78 -35.63 -17.63
CA LYS A 97 -3.86 -35.76 -18.78
C LYS A 97 -2.40 -35.68 -18.27
N PRO A 98 -1.50 -36.61 -18.68
CA PRO A 98 -0.12 -36.58 -18.22
C PRO A 98 0.65 -35.40 -18.82
N HIS A 99 1.09 -34.48 -17.96
CA HIS A 99 1.95 -33.34 -18.29
C HIS A 99 3.32 -33.48 -17.61
N SER A 100 4.36 -32.81 -18.13
CA SER A 100 5.70 -32.78 -17.53
C SER A 100 5.78 -32.07 -16.17
N ASP A 101 4.72 -31.35 -15.78
CA ASP A 101 4.63 -30.51 -14.58
C ASP A 101 3.16 -30.56 -14.08
N PRO A 102 2.86 -30.57 -12.76
CA PRO A 102 1.52 -30.89 -12.28
C PRO A 102 0.54 -29.70 -12.43
N HIS A 103 -0.50 -29.89 -13.24
CA HIS A 103 -1.55 -28.89 -13.53
C HIS A 103 -2.67 -28.88 -12.46
N CYS A 104 -2.29 -28.90 -11.17
CA CYS A 104 -3.16 -29.25 -10.06
C CYS A 104 -3.95 -28.10 -9.40
N LEU A 105 -3.93 -26.89 -9.97
CA LEU A 105 -4.63 -25.71 -9.44
C LEU A 105 -5.45 -25.01 -10.52
N VAL A 106 -6.69 -24.68 -10.17
CA VAL A 106 -7.63 -23.94 -11.04
C VAL A 106 -8.29 -22.78 -10.30
N LEU A 107 -8.65 -21.74 -11.04
CA LEU A 107 -9.35 -20.53 -10.58
C LEU A 107 -10.72 -20.42 -11.26
N SER A 108 -11.79 -20.17 -10.49
CA SER A 108 -13.07 -19.72 -11.06
C SER A 108 -12.98 -18.22 -11.37
N PRO A 109 -13.37 -17.77 -12.59
CA PRO A 109 -13.42 -16.35 -12.93
C PRO A 109 -14.63 -15.63 -12.31
N ASP A 110 -15.64 -16.38 -11.87
CA ASP A 110 -16.91 -15.84 -11.37
C ASP A 110 -16.78 -15.51 -9.87
N THR A 111 -16.39 -16.50 -9.07
CA THR A 111 -16.24 -16.37 -7.60
C THR A 111 -14.86 -15.92 -7.16
N TRP A 112 -13.84 -16.05 -8.01
CA TRP A 112 -12.41 -15.87 -7.69
C TRP A 112 -11.85 -16.89 -6.68
N SER A 113 -12.57 -17.98 -6.40
CA SER A 113 -12.10 -19.12 -5.60
C SER A 113 -11.06 -19.94 -6.35
N VAL A 114 -10.10 -20.54 -5.64
CA VAL A 114 -9.07 -21.42 -6.21
C VAL A 114 -9.23 -22.83 -5.67
N TRP A 115 -9.32 -23.83 -6.54
CA TRP A 115 -9.43 -25.25 -6.16
C TRP A 115 -8.12 -26.00 -6.40
N CYS A 116 -7.80 -27.01 -5.57
CA CYS A 116 -6.68 -27.92 -5.79
C CYS A 116 -7.11 -29.38 -5.96
N TYR A 117 -6.94 -29.92 -7.17
CA TYR A 117 -7.25 -31.34 -7.45
C TYR A 117 -6.36 -32.34 -6.69
N MET A 118 -5.18 -31.92 -6.22
CA MET A 118 -4.31 -32.77 -5.38
C MET A 118 -4.61 -32.68 -3.87
N CYS A 119 -5.49 -31.79 -3.43
CA CYS A 119 -6.04 -31.76 -2.07
C CYS A 119 -7.52 -32.18 -2.02
N ASP A 120 -8.17 -32.20 -3.19
CA ASP A 120 -9.62 -32.28 -3.38
C ASP A 120 -10.42 -31.28 -2.53
N ASP A 121 -9.89 -30.05 -2.41
CA ASP A 121 -10.40 -29.01 -1.52
C ASP A 121 -10.17 -27.58 -2.09
N GLU A 122 -10.88 -26.59 -1.55
CA GLU A 122 -10.69 -25.17 -1.86
C GLU A 122 -9.43 -24.63 -1.17
N VAL A 123 -8.59 -23.96 -1.95
CA VAL A 123 -7.33 -23.39 -1.47
C VAL A 123 -7.58 -22.06 -0.76
N GLN A 124 -7.66 -22.11 0.56
CA GLN A 124 -7.51 -20.92 1.39
C GLN A 124 -6.12 -20.29 1.18
N TYR A 125 -6.07 -18.99 0.85
CA TYR A 125 -4.81 -18.26 0.65
C TYR A 125 -4.84 -16.84 1.22
N SER A 126 -3.71 -16.43 1.84
CA SER A 126 -3.56 -15.12 2.46
C SER A 126 -3.52 -13.98 1.42
N ARG A 127 -4.06 -12.81 1.79
CA ARG A 127 -4.15 -11.59 0.94
C ARG A 127 -2.83 -11.12 0.30
N THR A 128 -1.68 -11.55 0.81
CA THR A 128 -0.33 -11.13 0.42
C THR A 128 0.54 -12.23 -0.21
N GLY A 129 -0.02 -13.42 -0.50
CA GLY A 129 0.72 -14.54 -1.09
C GLY A 129 0.97 -14.46 -2.60
N GLN A 130 1.87 -15.31 -3.12
CA GLN A 130 2.13 -15.44 -4.57
C GLN A 130 0.86 -15.79 -5.37
N LEU A 131 0.02 -16.68 -4.82
CA LEU A 131 -1.28 -17.02 -5.40
C LEU A 131 -2.22 -15.80 -5.44
N ALA A 132 -2.31 -15.03 -4.35
CA ALA A 132 -3.10 -13.80 -4.31
C ALA A 132 -2.61 -12.76 -5.33
N GLN A 133 -1.29 -12.65 -5.57
CA GLN A 133 -0.74 -11.77 -6.61
C GLN A 133 -1.16 -12.24 -8.01
N LEU A 134 -1.08 -13.54 -8.30
CA LEU A 134 -1.50 -14.10 -9.60
C LEU A 134 -3.00 -13.90 -9.85
N VAL A 135 -3.85 -14.27 -8.88
CA VAL A 135 -5.32 -14.11 -8.98
C VAL A 135 -5.71 -12.63 -9.16
N ASN A 136 -5.10 -11.70 -8.39
CA ASN A 136 -5.37 -10.27 -8.56
C ASN A 136 -4.92 -9.70 -9.91
N ASN A 137 -3.88 -10.27 -10.54
CA ASN A 137 -3.46 -9.87 -11.87
C ASN A 137 -4.44 -10.37 -12.95
N ILE A 138 -4.88 -11.64 -12.86
CA ILE A 138 -5.90 -12.20 -13.75
C ILE A 138 -7.22 -11.41 -13.61
N ARG A 139 -7.63 -11.08 -12.38
CA ARG A 139 -8.84 -10.28 -12.10
C ARG A 139 -8.82 -8.90 -12.76
N LYS A 140 -7.67 -8.22 -12.75
CA LYS A 140 -7.49 -6.93 -13.44
C LYS A 140 -7.55 -7.07 -14.97
N GLN A 141 -7.10 -8.20 -15.52
CA GLN A 141 -7.17 -8.46 -16.97
C GLN A 141 -8.61 -8.72 -17.43
N ALA A 142 -9.30 -9.69 -16.82
CA ALA A 142 -10.68 -10.05 -17.19
C ALA A 142 -11.64 -8.84 -17.11
N LEU A 143 -11.55 -8.03 -16.05
CA LEU A 143 -12.36 -6.81 -15.91
C LEU A 143 -12.03 -5.72 -16.95
N SER A 144 -10.83 -5.71 -17.54
CA SER A 144 -10.43 -4.71 -18.53
C SER A 144 -10.97 -4.98 -19.95
N GLU A 145 -11.41 -6.20 -20.24
CA GLU A 145 -12.01 -6.57 -21.54
C GLU A 145 -13.49 -6.18 -21.61
N VAL A 146 -14.20 -6.23 -20.49
CA VAL A 146 -15.61 -5.80 -20.38
C VAL A 146 -15.75 -4.33 -20.82
N THR A 147 -14.89 -3.44 -20.30
CA THR A 147 -14.90 -2.00 -20.61
C THR A 147 -14.66 -1.69 -22.09
N LYS A 148 -14.01 -2.58 -22.85
CA LYS A 148 -13.79 -2.39 -24.30
C LYS A 148 -15.03 -2.73 -25.13
N LYS A 149 -15.83 -3.73 -24.71
CA LYS A 149 -16.99 -4.22 -25.48
C LYS A 149 -18.20 -3.27 -25.43
N THR A 150 -18.26 -2.36 -24.46
CA THR A 150 -19.36 -1.37 -24.33
C THR A 150 -19.23 -0.19 -25.30
N LEU A 151 -18.04 0.07 -25.86
CA LEU A 151 -17.74 1.28 -26.64
C LEU A 151 -18.00 1.15 -28.16
N THR A 152 -18.43 -0.02 -28.65
CA THR A 152 -18.56 -0.30 -30.10
C THR A 152 -20.00 -0.41 -30.60
N LYS A 153 -21.01 0.06 -29.83
CA LYS A 153 -22.43 -0.20 -30.16
C LYS A 153 -23.40 0.99 -30.09
N THR A 154 -22.99 2.16 -30.57
CA THR A 154 -23.89 3.21 -31.11
C THR A 154 -23.14 4.07 -32.12
N VAL A 155 -23.58 4.07 -33.38
CA VAL A 155 -23.21 5.06 -34.40
C VAL A 155 -24.49 5.55 -35.06
N ILE A 156 -24.84 6.81 -34.83
CA ILE A 156 -25.83 7.59 -35.57
C ILE A 156 -25.29 9.02 -35.61
N ASP A 157 -24.85 9.48 -36.79
CA ASP A 157 -24.49 10.88 -37.00
C ASP A 157 -25.75 11.76 -37.07
N PRO A 158 -25.62 13.04 -36.71
CA PRO A 158 -25.99 14.06 -37.69
C PRO A 158 -24.98 15.23 -37.78
N GLU A 159 -25.21 16.08 -38.78
CA GLU A 159 -24.22 17.02 -39.33
C GLU A 159 -24.25 18.44 -38.70
N ILE A 160 -23.10 19.14 -38.78
CA ILE A 160 -22.88 20.51 -39.34
C ILE A 160 -24.07 21.51 -39.20
N PRO A 161 -23.88 22.73 -38.62
CA PRO A 161 -22.90 23.70 -39.15
C PRO A 161 -22.03 24.49 -38.15
N LYS A 162 -21.10 25.26 -38.74
CA LYS A 162 -20.25 26.28 -38.13
C LYS A 162 -20.92 27.65 -38.29
N GLU A 163 -20.63 28.59 -37.40
CA GLU A 163 -20.56 30.02 -37.76
C GLU A 163 -19.31 30.68 -37.19
N THR A 164 -18.92 31.81 -37.78
CA THR A 164 -17.70 32.60 -37.52
C THR A 164 -18.04 33.97 -36.95
N LEU A 165 -17.07 34.64 -36.33
CA LEU A 165 -16.73 36.09 -36.31
C LEU A 165 -15.61 36.25 -35.23
N ASN A 166 -14.46 36.90 -35.49
CA ASN A 166 -14.18 38.35 -35.55
C ASN A 166 -14.30 39.03 -34.15
N ASP A 167 -13.47 40.01 -33.76
CA ASP A 167 -12.43 40.74 -34.53
C ASP A 167 -11.31 41.37 -33.66
N THR A 168 -10.31 41.97 -34.32
CA THR A 168 -9.39 43.07 -33.87
C THR A 168 -8.77 43.04 -32.45
N ALA A 169 -7.42 42.93 -32.33
CA ALA A 169 -6.44 44.04 -32.19
C ALA A 169 -6.24 44.53 -30.73
N SER A 170 -5.15 45.19 -30.31
CA SER A 170 -3.86 45.59 -30.93
C SER A 170 -2.72 45.33 -29.89
N GLU A 171 -1.46 45.09 -30.25
CA GLU A 171 -0.38 46.08 -30.49
C GLU A 171 -0.42 47.35 -29.61
N GLU A 172 0.71 47.89 -29.12
CA GLU A 172 2.14 47.63 -29.44
C GLU A 172 2.94 47.12 -28.20
N ASN A 173 4.10 47.58 -27.68
CA ASN A 173 5.08 48.66 -27.96
C ASN A 173 6.48 48.31 -27.35
N LYS A 174 7.59 48.54 -28.10
CA LYS A 174 8.98 49.03 -27.76
C LYS A 174 9.68 48.70 -26.41
N ASN A 175 11.01 48.67 -26.26
CA ASN A 175 12.24 48.89 -27.08
C ASN A 175 13.33 47.91 -26.55
N ASP A 176 14.27 47.32 -27.30
CA ASP A 176 15.24 47.81 -28.31
C ASP A 176 16.54 48.42 -27.73
N GLN A 177 17.67 47.67 -27.75
CA GLN A 177 18.88 48.03 -28.53
C GLN A 177 20.05 47.02 -28.46
N LYS A 178 20.90 47.08 -29.50
CA LYS A 178 21.97 46.13 -29.90
C LYS A 178 23.31 46.25 -29.15
N LYS A 179 24.13 45.18 -29.23
CA LYS A 179 25.50 45.30 -29.75
C LYS A 179 26.08 43.98 -30.30
N ASP A 180 26.75 44.04 -31.45
CA ASP A 180 27.29 42.89 -32.20
C ASP A 180 28.80 42.64 -31.94
N THR A 181 29.21 41.36 -31.89
CA THR A 181 30.52 40.85 -32.37
C THR A 181 30.37 39.38 -32.84
N LYS A 182 31.12 38.96 -33.88
CA LYS A 182 31.06 37.61 -34.50
C LYS A 182 31.90 36.54 -33.79
N ALA A 183 31.51 35.27 -33.86
CA ALA A 183 32.33 34.15 -34.42
C ALA A 183 31.61 32.77 -34.45
N ASP A 184 31.76 32.06 -35.58
CA ASP A 184 31.69 30.63 -35.93
C ASP A 184 30.83 29.53 -35.24
N ILE A 185 29.99 28.91 -36.09
CA ILE A 185 29.93 27.46 -36.45
C ILE A 185 29.92 26.40 -35.31
N THR A 186 28.72 25.86 -35.01
CA THR A 186 28.35 24.45 -35.30
C THR A 186 26.85 24.22 -35.06
N GLY A 187 26.25 23.21 -35.72
CA GLY A 187 24.80 23.11 -35.89
C GLY A 187 24.02 22.16 -34.95
N LYS A 188 22.69 22.18 -35.16
CA LYS A 188 21.64 21.29 -34.62
C LYS A 188 21.32 21.39 -33.11
N LYS A 189 20.23 22.11 -32.82
CA LYS A 189 19.25 21.73 -31.77
C LYS A 189 18.04 21.11 -32.47
N GLU A 190 17.48 20.05 -31.89
CA GLU A 190 16.22 19.45 -32.36
C GLU A 190 15.01 20.00 -31.59
N GLU A 191 13.84 19.92 -32.22
CA GLU A 191 12.66 20.72 -31.88
C GLU A 191 11.70 20.00 -30.92
N LYS A 192 11.25 20.69 -29.87
CA LYS A 192 10.48 20.08 -28.77
C LYS A 192 8.96 20.22 -28.95
N LEU A 193 8.42 19.47 -29.90
CA LEU A 193 6.97 19.37 -30.13
C LEU A 193 6.21 18.98 -28.84
N SER A 194 5.27 19.84 -28.45
CA SER A 194 4.47 19.69 -27.23
C SER A 194 3.05 19.25 -27.55
N LEU A 195 2.75 17.97 -27.37
CA LEU A 195 1.42 17.40 -27.60
C LEU A 195 0.44 17.81 -26.49
N LYS A 196 -0.80 18.12 -26.89
CA LYS A 196 -1.86 18.67 -26.04
C LYS A 196 -2.59 17.56 -25.26
N LYS A 197 -3.23 17.96 -24.14
CA LYS A 197 -3.98 17.07 -23.22
C LYS A 197 -5.25 16.48 -23.85
N ALA A 198 -5.61 15.28 -23.40
CA ALA A 198 -6.98 14.77 -23.39
C ALA A 198 -7.72 15.17 -22.08
N PRO A 199 -9.06 15.06 -22.01
CA PRO A 199 -9.85 15.42 -20.81
C PRO A 199 -9.55 14.55 -19.59
N GLN A 200 -9.85 15.06 -18.39
CA GLN A 200 -9.68 14.31 -17.14
C GLN A 200 -10.91 13.46 -16.83
N THR A 201 -10.78 12.14 -16.93
CA THR A 201 -11.67 11.19 -16.26
C THR A 201 -11.32 11.13 -14.77
N ASN A 202 -12.31 11.23 -13.87
CA ASN A 202 -12.12 11.07 -12.43
C ASN A 202 -11.80 9.61 -12.06
N SER A 203 -10.53 9.23 -12.17
CA SER A 203 -9.99 7.99 -11.63
C SER A 203 -9.32 8.27 -10.27
N ASN A 204 -9.87 7.73 -9.18
CA ASN A 204 -9.29 7.82 -7.82
C ASN A 204 -7.97 7.02 -7.65
N SER A 205 -7.32 6.62 -8.74
CA SER A 205 -5.97 6.07 -8.75
C SER A 205 -4.94 7.18 -8.49
N VAL A 206 -4.49 7.28 -7.25
CA VAL A 206 -3.31 8.05 -6.84
C VAL A 206 -2.15 7.82 -7.82
N ALA A 207 -1.68 8.90 -8.46
CA ALA A 207 -0.66 8.82 -9.49
C ALA A 207 0.74 8.67 -8.86
N VAL A 208 1.18 7.42 -8.67
CA VAL A 208 2.52 7.12 -8.11
C VAL A 208 3.63 7.79 -8.92
N LYS A 209 4.51 8.54 -8.24
CA LYS A 209 5.63 9.28 -8.84
C LYS A 209 6.97 8.69 -8.43
N GLY A 210 8.01 8.96 -9.21
CA GLY A 210 9.39 8.77 -8.74
C GLY A 210 9.75 9.78 -7.64
N LEU A 211 10.66 9.40 -6.74
CA LEU A 211 11.33 10.33 -5.83
C LEU A 211 12.81 10.40 -6.19
N SER A 212 13.33 11.62 -6.36
CA SER A 212 14.77 11.85 -6.56
C SER A 212 15.58 11.25 -5.41
N ASN A 213 16.63 10.48 -5.72
CA ASN A 213 17.62 10.07 -4.73
C ASN A 213 18.55 11.27 -4.46
N LEU A 214 18.68 11.68 -3.20
CA LEU A 214 19.50 12.83 -2.80
C LEU A 214 20.90 12.42 -2.30
N GLY A 215 21.27 11.15 -2.48
CA GLY A 215 22.52 10.55 -2.01
C GLY A 215 22.24 9.50 -0.94
N ASN A 216 22.22 8.22 -1.33
CA ASN A 216 21.83 7.08 -0.50
C ASN A 216 20.44 7.16 0.17
N THR A 217 19.55 8.06 -0.26
CA THR A 217 18.24 8.28 0.39
C THR A 217 17.17 7.25 0.00
N CYS A 218 17.57 6.02 -0.34
CA CYS A 218 16.62 4.94 -0.66
C CYS A 218 15.72 4.59 0.53
N PHE A 219 16.27 4.57 1.75
CA PHE A 219 15.53 4.35 2.99
C PHE A 219 14.43 5.41 3.21
N PHE A 220 14.75 6.68 2.90
CA PHE A 220 13.84 7.82 2.99
C PHE A 220 12.78 7.81 1.89
N ASN A 221 13.18 7.56 0.64
CA ASN A 221 12.25 7.47 -0.47
C ASN A 221 11.26 6.30 -0.29
N ALA A 222 11.69 5.17 0.30
CA ALA A 222 10.80 4.06 0.63
C ALA A 222 9.76 4.43 1.70
N VAL A 223 10.16 5.12 2.78
CA VAL A 223 9.22 5.60 3.82
C VAL A 223 8.21 6.59 3.24
N LEU A 224 8.67 7.60 2.48
CA LEU A 224 7.77 8.59 1.88
C LEU A 224 6.77 8.00 0.89
N GLN A 225 7.15 6.98 0.10
CA GLN A 225 6.22 6.29 -0.80
C GLN A 225 5.07 5.66 0.00
N ASN A 226 5.35 4.92 1.08
CA ASN A 226 4.32 4.32 1.93
C ASN A 226 3.42 5.38 2.58
N LEU A 227 4.00 6.44 3.15
CA LEU A 227 3.23 7.55 3.74
C LEU A 227 2.34 8.25 2.70
N SER A 228 2.79 8.39 1.44
CA SER A 228 1.99 9.00 0.35
C SER A 228 0.74 8.21 -0.04
N GLN A 229 0.70 6.91 0.25
CA GLN A 229 -0.47 6.05 0.03
C GLN A 229 -1.38 5.94 1.26
N THR A 230 -0.94 6.47 2.41
CA THR A 230 -1.74 6.52 3.65
C THR A 230 -2.77 7.64 3.55
N GLN A 231 -3.92 7.35 2.94
CA GLN A 231 -4.91 8.36 2.55
C GLN A 231 -5.42 9.20 3.73
N PHE A 232 -5.68 8.58 4.88
CA PHE A 232 -6.19 9.24 6.08
C PHE A 232 -5.18 10.25 6.66
N LEU A 233 -3.88 9.92 6.68
CA LEU A 233 -2.81 10.86 7.04
C LEU A 233 -2.82 12.12 6.17
N ARG A 234 -3.05 11.96 4.86
CA ARG A 234 -3.09 13.09 3.92
C ARG A 234 -4.33 13.97 4.11
N GLN A 235 -5.46 13.40 4.53
CA GLN A 235 -6.68 14.17 4.84
C GLN A 235 -6.42 15.09 6.05
N LEU A 236 -6.00 14.50 7.17
CA LEU A 236 -5.66 15.24 8.39
C LEU A 236 -4.57 16.31 8.16
N LEU A 237 -3.50 15.97 7.42
CA LEU A 237 -2.43 16.93 7.08
C LEU A 237 -2.88 18.08 6.17
N ASN A 238 -3.98 17.92 5.42
CA ASN A 238 -4.55 18.99 4.60
C ASN A 238 -5.54 19.84 5.40
N GLU A 239 -6.31 19.25 6.32
CA GLU A 239 -7.21 19.97 7.24
C GLU A 239 -6.43 20.91 8.19
N MET A 240 -5.23 20.52 8.62
CA MET A 240 -4.35 21.37 9.45
C MET A 240 -3.52 22.40 8.66
N LYS A 241 -3.68 22.48 7.32
CA LYS A 241 -2.84 23.35 6.47
C LYS A 241 -3.21 24.84 6.60
N ASP A 242 -4.47 25.12 6.92
CA ASP A 242 -5.01 26.48 7.01
C ASP A 242 -4.64 27.17 8.33
N GLU A 243 -4.48 28.48 8.30
CA GLU A 243 -3.65 29.20 9.27
C GLU A 243 -4.21 29.32 10.70
N LYS A 244 -5.50 29.00 10.89
CA LYS A 244 -6.19 29.09 12.19
C LYS A 244 -7.22 27.97 12.34
N THR A 245 -6.78 26.81 12.83
CA THR A 245 -7.70 25.77 13.28
C THR A 245 -8.20 26.11 14.68
N THR A 246 -9.50 26.30 14.88
CA THR A 246 -10.10 26.30 16.21
C THR A 246 -10.28 24.85 16.68
N LEU A 247 -9.88 24.55 17.91
CA LEU A 247 -10.06 23.24 18.52
C LEU A 247 -10.79 23.40 19.85
N GLN A 248 -11.95 22.74 19.98
CA GLN A 248 -12.73 22.72 21.21
C GLN A 248 -12.31 21.52 22.06
N ILE A 249 -11.58 21.78 23.14
CA ILE A 249 -11.28 20.81 24.18
C ILE A 249 -12.52 20.70 25.06
N THR A 250 -13.14 19.51 25.09
CA THR A 250 -14.28 19.20 25.97
C THR A 250 -13.83 18.12 26.95
N PRO A 251 -13.46 18.48 28.19
CA PRO A 251 -13.02 17.51 29.20
C PRO A 251 -14.10 16.49 29.53
N HIS A 252 -13.68 15.30 29.98
CA HIS A 252 -14.63 14.28 30.45
C HIS A 252 -15.45 14.79 31.63
N LEU A 253 -16.74 14.41 31.70
CA LEU A 253 -17.74 14.78 32.71
C LEU A 253 -17.34 14.49 34.18
N SER A 254 -16.22 13.79 34.39
CA SER A 254 -15.65 13.44 35.71
C SER A 254 -14.52 14.37 36.15
N SER A 255 -14.11 15.33 35.32
CA SER A 255 -13.05 16.29 35.60
C SER A 255 -13.62 17.67 35.95
N GLN A 256 -12.91 18.45 36.77
CA GLN A 256 -13.33 19.79 37.19
C GLN A 256 -12.97 20.89 36.17
N LEU A 257 -12.76 20.51 34.92
CA LEU A 257 -12.23 21.38 33.87
C LEU A 257 -13.36 21.95 33.00
N GLU A 258 -13.31 23.25 32.75
CA GLU A 258 -14.26 23.97 31.89
C GLU A 258 -13.95 23.68 30.40
N PRO A 259 -14.94 23.58 29.49
CA PRO A 259 -14.67 23.43 28.07
C PRO A 259 -13.87 24.63 27.51
N LEU A 260 -12.79 24.36 26.79
CA LEU A 260 -11.82 25.37 26.36
C LEU A 260 -11.70 25.38 24.83
N VAL A 261 -11.98 26.53 24.21
CA VAL A 261 -11.73 26.73 22.78
C VAL A 261 -10.33 27.32 22.62
N ILE A 262 -9.44 26.58 21.98
CA ILE A 262 -8.08 27.04 21.67
C ILE A 262 -7.99 27.40 20.19
N ASN A 263 -7.23 28.47 19.89
CA ASN A 263 -6.76 28.73 18.54
C ASN A 263 -5.42 28.01 18.38
N LEU A 264 -5.26 27.22 17.32
CA LEU A 264 -4.00 26.58 16.99
C LEU A 264 -3.28 27.39 15.92
N ASP A 265 -2.01 27.70 16.19
CA ASP A 265 -1.06 28.25 15.23
C ASP A 265 -0.89 27.35 13.99
N ARG A 266 -0.20 27.87 12.97
CA ARG A 266 0.27 27.08 11.83
C ARG A 266 1.16 25.90 12.31
N PRO A 267 1.04 24.68 11.73
CA PRO A 267 1.88 23.53 12.08
C PRO A 267 3.40 23.77 11.99
N GLY A 268 4.16 22.94 12.69
CA GLY A 268 5.62 23.01 12.71
C GLY A 268 6.30 22.69 11.38
N SER A 269 7.59 23.02 11.26
CA SER A 269 8.29 23.00 9.98
C SER A 269 8.52 21.61 9.39
N LEU A 270 8.58 20.54 10.20
CA LEU A 270 8.60 19.18 9.69
C LEU A 270 7.22 18.77 9.15
N THR A 271 6.16 19.08 9.89
CA THR A 271 4.77 18.76 9.55
C THR A 271 4.32 19.47 8.28
N LEU A 272 4.66 20.77 8.14
CA LEU A 272 4.44 21.52 6.90
C LEU A 272 5.22 20.94 5.71
N ALA A 273 6.49 20.59 5.89
CA ALA A 273 7.31 20.00 4.82
C ALA A 273 6.79 18.61 4.40
N MET A 274 6.21 17.84 5.34
CA MET A 274 5.50 16.60 5.03
C MET A 274 4.25 16.88 4.18
N CYS A 275 3.35 17.75 4.66
CA CYS A 275 2.14 18.14 3.93
C CYS A 275 2.45 18.65 2.50
N GLN A 276 3.50 19.48 2.35
CA GLN A 276 3.95 19.96 1.03
C GLN A 276 4.41 18.82 0.11
N VAL A 277 5.28 17.92 0.58
CA VAL A 277 5.79 16.80 -0.24
C VAL A 277 4.69 15.80 -0.58
N LEU A 278 3.78 15.49 0.35
CA LEU A 278 2.68 14.56 0.11
C LEU A 278 1.69 15.09 -0.94
N ASN A 279 1.41 16.39 -0.96
CA ASN A 279 0.61 17.02 -2.01
C ASN A 279 1.38 17.14 -3.34
N GLU A 280 2.68 17.49 -3.33
CA GLU A 280 3.50 17.54 -4.57
C GLU A 280 3.48 16.19 -5.30
N ILE A 281 3.54 15.06 -4.57
CA ILE A 281 3.45 13.71 -5.16
C ILE A 281 2.13 13.49 -5.90
N GLN A 282 1.00 14.00 -5.39
CA GLN A 282 -0.31 13.86 -6.04
C GLN A 282 -0.46 14.81 -7.24
N GLU A 283 -0.18 16.10 -7.01
CA GLU A 283 -0.52 17.19 -7.93
C GLU A 283 0.46 17.34 -9.10
N THR A 284 1.70 16.86 -8.95
CA THR A 284 2.74 17.13 -9.94
C THR A 284 2.44 16.51 -11.31
N LYS A 285 2.57 17.32 -12.35
CA LYS A 285 2.54 16.86 -13.75
C LYS A 285 3.90 16.29 -14.18
N LYS A 286 4.94 16.43 -13.35
CA LYS A 286 6.28 15.84 -13.58
C LYS A 286 6.25 14.36 -13.21
N GLY A 287 7.20 13.58 -13.72
CA GLY A 287 7.36 12.16 -13.36
C GLY A 287 8.06 11.92 -12.02
N VAL A 288 8.75 12.94 -11.49
CA VAL A 288 9.63 12.84 -10.31
C VAL A 288 9.43 14.04 -9.38
N VAL A 289 9.30 13.78 -8.08
CA VAL A 289 9.30 14.76 -6.97
C VAL A 289 10.68 14.79 -6.29
N THR A 290 11.09 15.95 -5.78
CA THR A 290 12.42 16.16 -5.19
C THR A 290 12.30 16.65 -3.74
N PRO A 291 12.14 15.74 -2.75
CA PRO A 291 11.75 16.06 -1.36
C PRO A 291 12.87 16.67 -0.49
N LYS A 292 13.57 17.68 -1.02
CA LYS A 292 14.74 18.32 -0.39
C LYS A 292 14.41 19.01 0.93
N GLU A 293 13.31 19.74 1.03
CA GLU A 293 13.01 20.48 2.27
C GLU A 293 12.62 19.55 3.41
N LEU A 294 11.81 18.53 3.17
CA LEU A 294 11.51 17.51 4.18
C LEU A 294 12.77 16.77 4.65
N PHE A 295 13.68 16.41 3.73
CA PHE A 295 14.96 15.82 4.10
C PHE A 295 15.86 16.80 4.89
N SER A 296 15.82 18.09 4.57
CA SER A 296 16.48 19.17 5.32
C SER A 296 15.94 19.27 6.75
N GLN A 297 14.62 19.24 6.94
CA GLN A 297 13.97 19.26 8.25
C GLN A 297 14.29 18.01 9.09
N VAL A 298 14.32 16.83 8.48
CA VAL A 298 14.81 15.60 9.14
C VAL A 298 16.27 15.75 9.58
N CYS A 299 17.16 16.23 8.71
CA CYS A 299 18.57 16.45 9.04
C CYS A 299 18.80 17.52 10.13
N LYS A 300 17.89 18.50 10.28
CA LYS A 300 17.91 19.49 11.37
C LYS A 300 17.55 18.86 12.73
N LYS A 301 16.57 17.96 12.77
CA LYS A 301 16.17 17.27 14.02
C LYS A 301 17.07 16.10 14.41
N ALA A 302 17.58 15.35 13.43
CA ALA A 302 18.39 14.16 13.64
C ALA A 302 19.62 14.16 12.71
N ALA A 303 20.74 14.69 13.22
CA ALA A 303 21.97 14.90 12.45
C ALA A 303 22.55 13.64 11.78
N ARG A 304 22.23 12.44 12.29
CA ARG A 304 22.64 11.14 11.72
C ARG A 304 22.28 10.98 10.24
N PHE A 305 21.14 11.54 9.80
CA PHE A 305 20.68 11.43 8.41
C PHE A 305 21.45 12.34 7.44
N LYS A 306 22.22 13.32 7.95
CA LYS A 306 22.98 14.29 7.15
C LYS A 306 24.21 13.70 6.43
N GLY A 307 24.71 12.55 6.90
CA GLY A 307 26.01 12.00 6.46
C GLY A 307 26.07 11.33 5.09
N PHE A 308 25.00 11.39 4.27
CA PHE A 308 24.86 10.66 2.99
C PHE A 308 25.13 9.14 3.07
N GLN A 309 25.03 8.56 4.27
CA GLN A 309 25.11 7.12 4.52
C GLN A 309 23.74 6.47 4.30
N GLN A 310 23.74 5.16 4.07
CA GLN A 310 22.52 4.35 4.17
C GLN A 310 22.14 4.22 5.65
N GLN A 311 20.84 4.30 5.95
CA GLN A 311 20.27 4.30 7.30
C GLN A 311 19.03 3.40 7.32
N ASP A 312 18.51 3.09 8.51
CA ASP A 312 17.32 2.24 8.65
C ASP A 312 16.02 3.00 8.31
N SER A 313 15.09 2.33 7.63
CA SER A 313 13.78 2.88 7.26
C SER A 313 12.77 2.92 8.42
N GLN A 314 12.79 1.94 9.33
CA GLN A 314 11.90 1.92 10.50
C GLN A 314 12.33 3.01 11.50
N GLU A 315 13.63 3.18 11.69
CA GLU A 315 14.18 4.23 12.55
C GLU A 315 13.82 5.62 12.01
N LEU A 316 14.01 5.86 10.71
CA LEU A 316 13.57 7.10 10.06
C LEU A 316 12.06 7.31 10.20
N LEU A 317 11.23 6.28 9.99
CA LEU A 317 9.78 6.37 10.13
C LEU A 317 9.42 6.82 11.55
N ARG A 318 10.04 6.23 12.58
CA ARG A 318 9.83 6.66 13.97
C ARG A 318 10.22 8.12 14.17
N TYR A 319 11.41 8.54 13.74
CA TYR A 319 11.84 9.96 13.81
C TYR A 319 10.90 10.93 13.08
N LEU A 320 10.25 10.51 11.98
CA LEU A 320 9.25 11.32 11.28
C LEU A 320 7.95 11.41 12.06
N LEU A 321 7.42 10.28 12.55
CA LEU A 321 6.16 10.25 13.30
C LEU A 321 6.30 10.97 14.65
N ASP A 322 7.31 10.64 15.46
CA ASP A 322 7.63 11.32 16.72
C ASP A 322 7.93 12.81 16.49
N GLY A 323 8.67 13.12 15.42
CA GLY A 323 9.03 14.48 15.06
C GLY A 323 7.85 15.36 14.65
N MET A 324 6.77 14.78 14.10
CA MET A 324 5.51 15.47 13.81
C MET A 324 4.60 15.51 15.05
N LYS A 325 4.47 14.40 15.77
CA LYS A 325 3.71 14.31 17.02
C LYS A 325 4.19 15.32 18.07
N ALA A 326 5.51 15.52 18.20
CA ALA A 326 6.09 16.52 19.09
C ALA A 326 5.86 17.97 18.65
N GLU A 327 5.70 18.25 17.35
CA GLU A 327 5.27 19.56 16.87
C GLU A 327 3.80 19.81 17.21
N GLU A 328 2.94 18.81 17.01
CA GLU A 328 1.50 18.93 17.26
C GLU A 328 1.17 19.02 18.75
N MET A 329 1.77 18.18 19.59
CA MET A 329 1.62 18.29 21.04
C MET A 329 2.02 19.69 21.53
N LYS A 330 3.18 20.21 21.09
CA LYS A 330 3.62 21.57 21.47
C LYS A 330 2.63 22.65 20.99
N ARG A 331 2.08 22.52 19.78
CA ARG A 331 1.08 23.44 19.20
C ARG A 331 -0.18 23.49 20.07
N VAL A 332 -0.65 22.33 20.52
CA VAL A 332 -1.77 22.19 21.46
C VAL A 332 -1.42 22.75 22.85
N SER A 333 -0.25 22.42 23.43
CA SER A 333 0.20 22.97 24.72
C SER A 333 0.22 24.51 24.72
N SER A 334 0.72 25.12 23.64
CA SER A 334 0.73 26.58 23.45
C SER A 334 -0.68 27.15 23.37
N GLY A 335 -1.56 26.58 22.53
CA GLY A 335 -2.95 27.05 22.40
C GLY A 335 -3.74 26.97 23.71
N ILE A 336 -3.52 25.92 24.53
CA ILE A 336 -4.11 25.81 25.87
C ILE A 336 -3.55 26.91 26.79
N LEU A 337 -2.24 27.12 26.82
CA LEU A 337 -1.60 28.13 27.65
C LEU A 337 -2.09 29.55 27.33
N GLU A 338 -2.24 29.87 26.04
CA GLU A 338 -2.76 31.18 25.61
C GLU A 338 -4.24 31.35 25.96
N ALA A 339 -5.08 30.34 25.76
CA ALA A 339 -6.48 30.40 26.16
C ALA A 339 -6.66 30.52 27.68
N LEU A 340 -5.80 29.87 28.47
CA LEU A 340 -5.75 30.03 29.93
C LEU A 340 -5.32 31.45 30.34
N ASN A 341 -4.26 32.00 29.74
CA ASN A 341 -3.82 33.38 30.02
C ASN A 341 -4.92 34.40 29.66
N ASN A 342 -5.63 34.18 28.53
CA ASN A 342 -6.74 35.02 28.09
C ASN A 342 -8.00 34.90 28.96
N SER A 343 -8.08 33.89 29.86
CA SER A 343 -9.21 33.75 30.81
C SER A 343 -9.19 34.76 31.96
N GLY A 344 -8.15 35.60 32.07
CA GLY A 344 -8.00 36.63 33.10
C GLY A 344 -7.65 36.10 34.51
N LYS A 345 -7.58 34.78 34.69
CA LYS A 345 -7.12 34.14 35.93
C LYS A 345 -5.59 34.29 36.02
N LEU A 346 -5.09 35.00 37.03
CA LEU A 346 -3.67 35.05 37.39
C LEU A 346 -3.25 33.71 38.01
N ILE A 347 -2.86 32.76 37.17
CA ILE A 347 -2.39 31.42 37.57
C ILE A 347 -0.86 31.42 37.60
N GLU A 348 -0.25 30.81 38.63
CA GLU A 348 1.22 30.69 38.67
C GLU A 348 1.76 29.84 37.53
N ALA A 349 2.93 30.18 37.01
CA ALA A 349 3.52 29.51 35.84
C ALA A 349 3.76 28.00 36.03
N GLU A 350 3.83 27.49 37.27
CA GLU A 350 3.93 26.05 37.55
C GLU A 350 2.56 25.37 37.68
N GLU A 351 1.51 26.10 38.06
CA GLU A 351 0.14 25.60 38.03
C GLU A 351 -0.42 25.56 36.61
N SER A 352 -0.15 26.58 35.79
CA SER A 352 -0.51 26.58 34.36
C SER A 352 0.06 25.36 33.61
N LYS A 353 1.30 24.93 33.94
CA LYS A 353 1.91 23.71 33.37
C LYS A 353 1.20 22.42 33.81
N LYS A 354 0.72 22.34 35.06
CA LYS A 354 -0.06 21.19 35.55
C LYS A 354 -1.41 21.15 34.85
N LEU A 355 -2.08 22.30 34.76
CA LEU A 355 -3.40 22.44 34.15
C LEU A 355 -3.38 22.14 32.65
N VAL A 356 -2.36 22.61 31.91
CA VAL A 356 -2.13 22.23 30.49
C VAL A 356 -2.03 20.72 30.33
N LYS A 357 -1.21 20.04 31.15
CA LYS A 357 -1.08 18.57 31.13
C LYS A 357 -2.38 17.84 31.51
N GLU A 358 -3.22 18.46 32.33
CA GLU A 358 -4.51 17.88 32.69
C GLU A 358 -5.52 17.98 31.54
N TYR A 359 -5.58 19.12 30.83
CA TYR A 359 -6.34 19.24 29.58
C TYR A 359 -5.82 18.28 28.49
N GLU A 360 -4.50 18.16 28.32
CA GLU A 360 -3.86 17.21 27.39
C GLU A 360 -4.25 15.75 27.68
N LYS A 361 -4.45 15.39 28.95
CA LYS A 361 -4.78 14.01 29.37
C LYS A 361 -6.28 13.74 29.38
N ASN A 362 -7.10 14.70 29.81
CA ASN A 362 -8.50 14.48 30.20
C ASN A 362 -9.54 15.07 29.21
N GLY A 363 -9.10 15.79 28.17
CA GLY A 363 -10.03 16.41 27.20
C GLY A 363 -9.49 16.68 25.80
N ALA A 364 -8.17 16.72 25.58
CA ALA A 364 -7.60 16.91 24.25
C ALA A 364 -7.85 15.67 23.36
N PRO A 365 -8.23 15.85 22.08
CA PRO A 365 -8.35 14.73 21.14
C PRO A 365 -6.97 14.12 20.85
N ARG A 366 -6.93 12.83 20.48
CA ARG A 366 -5.70 12.19 20.00
C ARG A 366 -5.14 13.00 18.82
N ASN A 367 -3.84 13.32 18.85
CA ASN A 367 -3.16 13.99 17.73
C ASN A 367 -3.22 13.11 16.47
N PHE A 368 -3.06 13.72 15.28
CA PHE A 368 -3.22 13.03 14.00
C PHE A 368 -2.29 11.82 13.80
N VAL A 369 -1.10 11.82 14.43
CA VAL A 369 -0.18 10.67 14.38
C VAL A 369 -0.76 9.49 15.15
N ASP A 370 -1.28 9.72 16.36
CA ASP A 370 -1.95 8.71 17.17
C ASP A 370 -3.33 8.29 16.62
N GLN A 371 -3.98 9.12 15.79
CA GLN A 371 -5.20 8.72 15.07
C GLN A 371 -4.92 7.75 13.91
N VAL A 372 -3.78 7.89 13.22
CA VAL A 372 -3.44 7.08 12.04
C VAL A 372 -2.64 5.82 12.40
N PHE A 373 -1.72 5.94 13.36
CA PHE A 373 -0.73 4.90 13.70
C PHE A 373 -0.77 4.46 15.16
N GLY A 374 -1.50 5.17 16.04
CA GLY A 374 -1.51 4.93 17.47
C GLY A 374 -2.30 3.68 17.87
N GLY A 375 -1.59 2.66 18.34
CA GLY A 375 -2.15 1.46 18.97
C GLY A 375 -1.80 1.36 20.45
N GLU A 376 -2.45 0.42 21.15
CA GLU A 376 -2.34 0.23 22.59
C GLU A 376 -2.06 -1.25 22.89
N LEU A 377 -1.00 -1.54 23.64
CA LEU A 377 -0.53 -2.89 23.95
C LEU A 377 -0.65 -3.15 25.45
N THR A 378 -1.48 -4.10 25.85
CA THR A 378 -1.62 -4.52 27.25
C THR A 378 -0.77 -5.75 27.54
N SER A 379 0.37 -5.54 28.18
CA SER A 379 1.22 -6.60 28.72
C SER A 379 0.57 -7.16 30.00
N THR A 380 0.26 -8.46 30.00
CA THR A 380 -0.37 -9.15 31.14
C THR A 380 0.61 -10.16 31.73
N VAL A 381 0.99 -9.97 32.99
CA VAL A 381 1.95 -10.84 33.70
C VAL A 381 1.27 -11.50 34.88
N MET A 382 1.20 -12.83 34.87
CA MET A 382 0.63 -13.63 35.96
C MET A 382 1.73 -14.30 36.78
N CYS A 383 1.73 -14.08 38.09
CA CYS A 383 2.59 -14.82 39.01
C CYS A 383 2.17 -16.30 39.04
N LYS A 384 3.11 -17.23 38.81
CA LYS A 384 2.79 -18.66 38.76
C LYS A 384 2.40 -19.25 40.12
N GLU A 385 2.85 -18.64 41.21
CA GLU A 385 2.59 -19.08 42.59
C GLU A 385 1.26 -18.50 43.11
N CYS A 386 1.25 -17.21 43.48
CA CYS A 386 0.10 -16.55 44.08
C CYS A 386 -1.05 -16.16 43.11
N LYS A 387 -0.89 -16.42 41.81
CA LYS A 387 -1.85 -16.09 40.73
C LYS A 387 -2.19 -14.61 40.54
N THR A 388 -1.58 -13.70 41.31
CA THR A 388 -1.70 -12.25 41.08
C THR A 388 -1.35 -11.91 39.63
N VAL A 389 -2.25 -11.18 38.97
CA VAL A 389 -2.06 -10.66 37.61
C VAL A 389 -1.76 -9.17 37.70
N SER A 390 -0.67 -8.73 37.09
CA SER A 390 -0.44 -7.32 36.76
C SER A 390 -0.71 -7.08 35.28
N LEU A 391 -1.30 -5.92 34.98
CA LEU A 391 -1.51 -5.44 33.63
C LEU A 391 -0.76 -4.11 33.50
N VAL A 392 0.03 -3.96 32.44
CA VAL A 392 0.75 -2.74 32.09
C VAL A 392 0.39 -2.42 30.64
N THR A 393 -0.12 -1.23 30.39
CA THR A 393 -0.63 -0.84 29.08
C THR A 393 0.19 0.30 28.50
N GLU A 394 0.71 0.11 27.29
CA GLU A 394 1.67 1.02 26.63
C GLU A 394 1.18 1.41 25.23
N MET A 395 1.38 2.67 24.84
CA MET A 395 1.06 3.16 23.49
C MET A 395 2.21 2.85 22.51
N PHE A 396 1.86 2.43 21.30
CA PHE A 396 2.81 2.17 20.21
C PHE A 396 2.41 2.87 18.90
N LEU A 397 3.39 3.07 18.01
CA LEU A 397 3.20 3.55 16.62
C LEU A 397 3.53 2.48 15.56
N ASP A 398 4.26 1.44 15.96
CA ASP A 398 4.65 0.29 15.14
C ASP A 398 4.94 -0.92 16.03
N LEU A 399 4.77 -2.13 15.47
CA LEU A 399 4.99 -3.40 16.15
C LEU A 399 6.21 -4.11 15.55
N SER A 400 7.28 -4.24 16.33
CA SER A 400 8.49 -4.99 15.95
C SER A 400 8.25 -6.49 16.08
N LEU A 401 7.85 -7.14 14.97
CA LEU A 401 7.55 -8.58 14.96
C LEU A 401 8.83 -9.45 14.84
N PRO A 402 9.05 -10.46 15.72
CA PRO A 402 10.20 -11.33 15.64
C PRO A 402 10.11 -12.28 14.43
N VAL A 403 11.09 -12.23 13.53
CA VAL A 403 11.17 -13.14 12.38
C VAL A 403 11.84 -14.45 12.80
N SER A 404 11.12 -15.57 12.66
CA SER A 404 11.60 -16.90 13.11
C SER A 404 12.91 -17.33 12.45
N ASP A 405 13.89 -17.67 13.29
CA ASP A 405 15.26 -18.06 12.94
C ASP A 405 15.36 -19.20 11.91
N GLU A 406 14.36 -20.08 11.86
CA GLU A 406 14.27 -21.16 10.87
C GLU A 406 14.33 -20.68 9.41
N ALA A 407 13.70 -19.55 9.10
CA ALA A 407 13.69 -18.97 7.76
C ALA A 407 15.10 -18.52 7.33
N TYR A 408 15.95 -18.15 8.29
CA TYR A 408 17.35 -17.80 8.08
C TYR A 408 18.22 -19.07 7.95
N ARG A 409 18.06 -20.04 8.85
CA ARG A 409 18.80 -21.34 8.82
C ARG A 409 18.57 -22.12 7.52
N LYS A 410 17.34 -22.13 7.00
CA LYS A 410 16.96 -22.77 5.72
C LYS A 410 17.53 -22.05 4.48
N LYS A 411 17.97 -20.79 4.61
CA LYS A 411 18.75 -20.07 3.58
C LYS A 411 20.27 -20.30 3.74
N SER A 412 20.78 -20.30 4.96
CA SER A 412 22.21 -20.50 5.26
C SER A 412 22.70 -21.87 4.78
N THR A 413 22.00 -22.95 5.15
CA THR A 413 22.32 -24.33 4.72
C THR A 413 22.39 -24.49 3.20
N LYS A 414 21.45 -23.91 2.45
CA LYS A 414 21.51 -23.90 0.96
C LYS A 414 22.69 -23.11 0.38
N LYS A 415 23.26 -22.16 1.14
CA LYS A 415 24.45 -21.39 0.74
C LYS A 415 25.76 -22.11 1.07
N VAL A 416 25.77 -22.95 2.10
CA VAL A 416 26.91 -23.81 2.47
C VAL A 416 27.01 -25.00 1.51
N VAL A 417 25.92 -25.75 1.30
CA VAL A 417 25.91 -26.96 0.45
C VAL A 417 26.34 -26.66 -1.00
N ARG A 418 25.99 -25.48 -1.53
CA ARG A 418 26.44 -25.04 -2.87
C ARG A 418 27.94 -24.75 -2.96
N ARG A 419 28.62 -24.43 -1.86
CA ARG A 419 30.07 -24.16 -1.83
C ARG A 419 30.91 -25.41 -1.61
N THR A 420 30.34 -26.47 -1.05
CA THR A 420 31.02 -27.77 -0.96
C THR A 420 30.95 -28.54 -2.28
N SER A 421 29.86 -28.40 -3.05
CA SER A 421 29.68 -29.07 -4.35
C SER A 421 30.50 -28.50 -5.51
N GLU A 422 31.25 -27.41 -5.31
CA GLU A 422 32.07 -26.76 -6.35
C GLU A 422 33.58 -27.06 -6.17
N ASN A 423 33.96 -27.91 -5.20
CA ASN A 423 35.34 -28.13 -4.77
C ASN A 423 35.82 -29.60 -4.80
N GLU A 424 35.01 -30.55 -5.26
CA GLU A 424 35.34 -32.00 -5.24
C GLU A 424 35.58 -32.63 -6.63
N GLU A 425 35.42 -31.87 -7.73
CA GLU A 425 35.79 -32.28 -9.09
C GLU A 425 37.13 -31.61 -9.49
N GLY A 426 38.26 -32.16 -9.04
CA GLY A 426 39.55 -31.48 -9.27
C GLY A 426 40.88 -32.16 -8.90
N ASP A 427 40.93 -33.47 -8.60
CA ASP A 427 42.22 -34.19 -8.49
C ASP A 427 42.05 -35.72 -8.68
N SER A 428 42.31 -36.23 -9.90
CA SER A 428 42.46 -37.66 -10.29
C SER A 428 42.94 -37.78 -11.73
#